data_AF-A0A447UTT7-F1
#
_entry.id   AF-A0A447UTT7-F1
#
_cell.length_a   1.000
_cell.length_b   1.000
_cell.length_c   1.000
_cell.angle_alpha   90.00
_cell.angle_beta   90.00
_cell.angle_gamma   90.00
#
_symmetry.space_group_name_H-M   'P 1'
#
loop_
_entity.id
_entity.type
_entity.pdbx_description
1 polymer ?
#
loop_
_entity_poly.entity_id
_entity_poly.type
_entity_poly.pdbx_seq_one_letter_code
_entity_poly.pdbx_strand_id
1 'polypeptide(L)'
;MIDFSHANSSKQFKKQMDVCADVCQQIARGENAIIGVMVESHLVEGNQSLESGEPLTYGKSVTDACIGWEDTDALLRQLSNAVKARRG
;
A
#
# COMPACT_ATOMS: atom_id res chain seq x y z
N MET A 1 -5.30 -2.59 13.31
CA MET A 1 -5.11 -2.53 11.84
C MET A 1 -4.34 -1.25 11.54
N ILE A 2 -3.39 -1.28 10.61
CA ILE A 2 -2.62 -0.10 10.21
C ILE A 2 -2.92 0.21 8.74
N ASP A 3 -3.39 1.42 8.47
CA ASP A 3 -3.55 1.94 7.11
C ASP A 3 -2.21 2.48 6.61
N PHE A 4 -1.73 2.03 5.45
CA PHE A 4 -0.46 2.48 4.89
C PHE A 4 -0.58 3.78 4.12
N SER A 5 -1.79 4.16 3.71
CA SER A 5 -2.06 5.36 2.90
C SER A 5 -2.39 6.58 3.77
N HIS A 6 -3.19 7.50 3.23
CA HIS A 6 -3.73 8.68 3.89
C HIS A 6 -2.69 9.45 4.71
N ALA A 7 -2.95 9.66 6.00
CA ALA A 7 -2.05 10.40 6.89
C ALA A 7 -0.74 9.64 7.15
N ASN A 8 -0.76 8.30 7.15
CA ASN A 8 0.44 7.48 7.38
C ASN A 8 1.41 7.52 6.19
N SER A 9 0.91 7.75 4.98
CA SER A 9 1.76 8.02 3.79
C SER A 9 2.04 9.51 3.57
N SER A 10 1.54 10.41 4.42
CA SER A 10 1.54 11.85 4.16
C SER A 10 0.94 12.23 2.79
N LYS A 11 -0.09 11.50 2.35
CA LYS A 11 -0.69 11.57 1.01
C LYS A 11 0.29 11.38 -0.16
N GLN A 12 1.41 10.70 0.08
CA GLN A 12 2.39 10.35 -0.96
C GLN A 12 2.33 8.85 -1.20
N PHE A 13 1.66 8.43 -2.29
CA PHE A 13 1.33 7.02 -2.52
C PHE A 13 2.54 6.07 -2.46
N LYS A 14 3.73 6.51 -2.90
CA LYS A 14 4.97 5.71 -2.80
C LYS A 14 5.42 5.44 -1.36
N LYS A 15 5.09 6.31 -0.41
CA LYS A 15 5.40 6.10 1.02
C LYS A 15 4.59 4.97 1.65
N GLN A 16 3.55 4.45 0.99
CA GLN A 16 2.92 3.20 1.41
C GLN A 16 3.93 2.04 1.45
N MET A 17 4.96 2.05 0.59
CA MET A 17 6.03 1.05 0.59
C MET A 17 6.96 1.21 1.79
N ASP A 18 7.22 2.44 2.23
CA ASP A 18 8.03 2.72 3.44
C ASP A 18 7.28 2.27 4.70
N VAL A 19 5.98 2.60 4.80
CA VAL A 19 5.12 2.13 5.90
C VAL A 19 5.01 0.61 5.90
N CYS A 20 4.91 -0.02 4.72
CA CYS A 20 4.93 -1.48 4.58
C CYS A 20 6.22 -2.08 5.14
N ALA A 21 7.38 -1.51 4.81
CA ALA A 21 8.66 -2.01 5.30
C ALA A 21 8.76 -1.95 6.83
N ASP A 22 8.33 -0.85 7.44
CA ASP A 22 8.30 -0.69 8.89
C ASP A 22 7.34 -1.68 9.56
N VAL A 23 6.10 -1.78 9.08
CA VAL A 23 5.10 -2.71 9.63
C VAL A 23 5.51 -4.16 9.44
N CYS A 24 6.12 -4.51 8.30
CA CYS A 24 6.69 -5.85 8.10
C CYS A 24 7.78 -6.16 9.13
N GLN A 25 8.62 -5.18 9.48
CA GLN A 25 9.65 -5.37 10.51
C GLN A 25 9.03 -5.62 11.89
N GLN A 26 7.98 -4.88 12.26
CA GLN A 26 7.25 -5.10 13.51
C GLN A 26 6.64 -6.50 13.56
N ILE A 27 5.92 -6.90 12.50
CA ILE A 27 5.31 -8.24 12.40
C ILE A 27 6.38 -9.33 12.50
N ALA A 28 7.45 -9.24 11.71
CA ALA A 28 8.51 -10.24 11.69
C ALA A 28 9.23 -10.40 13.04
N ARG A 29 9.24 -9.36 13.88
CA ARG A 29 9.84 -9.36 15.23
C ARG A 29 8.92 -9.87 16.33
N GLY A 30 7.71 -10.34 16.01
CA GLY A 30 6.81 -10.93 17.00
C GLY A 30 5.61 -10.07 17.39
N GLU A 31 5.36 -8.93 16.73
CA GLU A 31 4.18 -8.12 17.05
C GLU A 31 2.90 -8.87 16.66
N ASN A 32 2.06 -9.16 17.66
CA ASN A 32 0.85 -9.96 17.53
C ASN A 32 -0.44 -9.12 17.54
N ALA A 33 -0.38 -7.87 17.98
CA ALA A 33 -1.52 -6.95 17.99
C ALA A 33 -1.87 -6.44 16.58
N ILE A 34 -0.93 -6.49 15.63
CA ILE A 34 -1.19 -6.14 14.23
C ILE A 34 -1.92 -7.31 13.55
N ILE A 35 -3.25 -7.21 13.53
CA ILE A 35 -4.15 -8.21 12.94
C ILE A 35 -4.46 -7.98 11.45
N GLY A 36 -4.07 -6.84 10.88
CA GLY A 36 -4.39 -6.50 9.49
C GLY A 36 -3.83 -5.15 9.08
N VAL A 37 -3.81 -4.92 7.77
CA VAL A 37 -3.32 -3.69 7.12
C VAL A 37 -4.30 -3.25 6.03
N MET A 38 -4.28 -1.95 5.71
CA MET A 38 -5.04 -1.38 4.58
C MET A 38 -4.05 -0.69 3.63
N VAL A 39 -4.28 -0.83 2.32
CA VAL A 39 -3.41 -0.33 1.26
C VAL A 39 -4.29 0.21 0.13
N GLU A 40 -3.95 1.37 -0.40
CA GLU A 40 -4.56 1.91 -1.61
C GLU A 40 -3.74 1.53 -2.84
N SER A 41 -4.26 0.57 -3.59
CA SER A 41 -3.64 -0.06 -4.75
C SER A 41 -4.59 -0.02 -5.94
N HIS A 42 -4.03 0.18 -7.13
CA HIS A 42 -4.76 0.08 -8.39
C HIS A 42 -3.85 -0.49 -9.49
N LEU A 43 -4.43 -0.83 -10.65
CA LEU A 43 -3.66 -1.36 -11.80
C LEU A 43 -2.54 -0.40 -12.24
N VAL A 44 -2.82 0.90 -12.29
CA VAL A 44 -1.90 1.98 -12.66
C VAL A 44 -1.74 2.90 -11.46
N GLU A 45 -0.49 3.25 -11.16
CA GLU A 45 -0.15 4.10 -10.02
C GLU A 45 -0.59 5.57 -10.17
N GLY A 46 -0.63 6.27 -9.04
CA GLY A 46 -1.01 7.68 -8.97
C GLY A 46 -2.53 7.87 -9.02
N ASN A 47 -2.95 9.07 -9.41
CA ASN A 47 -4.35 9.42 -9.65
C ASN A 47 -4.52 10.27 -10.93
N GLN A 48 -5.77 10.56 -11.25
CA GLN A 48 -6.19 11.44 -12.35
C GLN A 48 -7.44 12.23 -11.94
N SER A 49 -7.69 13.38 -12.57
CA SER A 49 -8.84 14.24 -12.26
C SER A 49 -9.97 14.05 -13.26
N LEU A 50 -11.21 13.91 -12.77
CA LEU A 50 -12.43 13.93 -13.58
C LEU A 50 -12.68 15.30 -14.22
N GLU A 51 -12.17 16.38 -13.62
CA GLU A 51 -12.36 17.76 -14.07
C GLU A 51 -11.36 18.16 -15.16
N SER A 52 -10.39 17.30 -15.48
CA SER A 52 -9.35 17.60 -16.48
C SER A 52 -9.89 17.71 -17.91
N GLY A 53 -11.04 17.09 -18.20
CA GLY A 53 -11.57 16.97 -19.56
C GLY A 53 -10.81 15.99 -20.45
N GLU A 54 -9.71 15.41 -19.96
CA GLU A 54 -8.90 14.42 -20.67
C GLU A 54 -9.56 13.02 -20.60
N PRO A 55 -9.39 12.16 -21.63
CA PRO A 55 -9.79 10.77 -21.56
C PRO A 55 -9.14 10.07 -20.35
N LEU A 56 -9.96 9.40 -19.54
CA LEU A 56 -9.47 8.70 -18.35
C LEU A 56 -8.58 7.52 -18.73
N THR A 57 -7.45 7.40 -18.05
CA THR A 57 -6.59 6.22 -18.10
C THR A 57 -7.29 5.08 -17.37
N TYR A 58 -7.56 3.98 -18.08
CA TYR A 58 -8.12 2.78 -17.46
C TYR A 58 -7.20 2.28 -16.34
N GLY A 59 -7.81 1.90 -15.21
CA GLY A 59 -7.07 1.33 -14.11
C GLY A 59 -6.27 2.35 -13.28
N LYS A 60 -6.54 3.66 -13.38
CA LYS A 60 -5.92 4.70 -12.57
C LYS A 60 -6.97 5.40 -11.69
N SER A 61 -6.66 5.60 -10.41
CA SER A 61 -7.61 6.18 -9.43
C SER A 61 -8.07 7.59 -9.82
N VAL A 62 -9.35 7.91 -9.59
CA VAL A 62 -9.90 9.27 -9.75
C VAL A 62 -10.01 10.05 -8.42
N THR A 63 -9.55 9.45 -7.32
CA THR A 63 -9.56 10.03 -5.98
C THR A 63 -8.13 10.13 -5.44
N ASP A 64 -7.80 9.45 -4.35
CA ASP A 64 -6.46 9.42 -3.79
C ASP A 64 -5.52 8.58 -4.66
N ALA A 65 -4.24 8.95 -4.65
CA ALA A 65 -3.22 8.28 -5.44
C ALA A 65 -2.89 6.89 -4.87
N CYS A 66 -2.90 5.87 -5.74
CA CYS A 66 -2.63 4.49 -5.35
C CYS A 66 -1.23 4.04 -5.79
N ILE A 67 -0.68 3.00 -5.14
CA ILE A 67 0.44 2.25 -5.72
C ILE A 67 -0.04 1.43 -6.93
N GLY A 68 0.89 1.16 -7.85
CA GLY A 68 0.63 0.33 -9.04
C GLY A 68 0.62 -1.16 -8.73
N TRP A 69 0.36 -1.96 -9.76
CA TRP A 69 0.27 -3.42 -9.63
C TRP A 69 1.59 -4.08 -9.25
N GLU A 70 2.71 -3.60 -9.79
CA GLU A 70 4.05 -4.12 -9.49
C GLU A 70 4.41 -3.94 -8.02
N ASP A 71 4.17 -2.75 -7.48
CA ASP A 71 4.34 -2.44 -6.05
C ASP A 71 3.37 -3.25 -5.18
N THR A 72 2.16 -3.52 -5.68
CA THR A 72 1.16 -4.34 -4.99
C THR A 72 1.62 -5.79 -4.84
N ASP A 73 2.09 -6.44 -5.91
CA ASP A 73 2.63 -7.80 -5.85
C ASP A 73 3.84 -7.86 -4.88
N ALA A 74 4.75 -6.89 -4.97
CA ALA A 74 5.91 -6.80 -4.08
C ALA A 74 5.49 -6.64 -2.60
N LEU A 75 4.56 -5.72 -2.32
CA LEU A 75 4.05 -5.44 -0.98
C LEU A 75 3.37 -6.65 -0.35
N LEU A 76 2.51 -7.35 -1.11
CA LEU A 76 1.81 -8.55 -0.60
C LEU A 76 2.79 -9.68 -0.29
N ARG A 77 3.84 -9.86 -1.11
CA ARG A 77 4.91 -10.83 -0.83
C ARG A 77 5.70 -10.47 0.42
N GLN A 78 6.02 -9.19 0.64
CA GLN A 78 6.69 -8.73 1.86
C GLN A 78 5.87 -9.04 3.11
N LEU A 79 4.57 -8.69 3.12
CA LEU A 79 3.66 -8.99 4.23
C LEU A 79 3.56 -10.50 4.48
N SER A 80 3.40 -11.31 3.43
CA SER A 80 3.39 -12.78 3.53
C SER A 80 4.68 -13.30 4.19
N ASN A 81 5.84 -12.78 3.79
CA ASN A 81 7.12 -13.19 4.36
C ASN A 81 7.26 -12.76 5.83
N ALA A 82 6.82 -11.55 6.19
CA ALA A 82 6.82 -11.09 7.57
C ALA A 82 5.94 -11.96 8.48
N VAL A 83 4.73 -12.32 8.02
CA VAL A 83 3.84 -13.24 8.75
C VAL A 83 4.45 -14.62 8.90
N LYS A 84 5.14 -15.15 7.88
CA LYS A 84 5.87 -16.42 7.98
C LYS A 84 7.01 -16.33 8.99
N ALA A 85 7.79 -15.26 8.96
CA ALA A 85 8.88 -15.04 9.90
C ALA A 85 8.39 -14.99 11.36
N ARG A 86 7.25 -14.34 11.62
CA ARG A 86 6.61 -14.31 12.95
C ARG A 86 6.18 -15.69 13.46
N ARG A 87 5.86 -16.62 12.55
CA ARG A 87 5.37 -17.97 12.88
C ARG A 87 6.49 -18.99 13.09
N GLY A 88 7.70 -18.70 12.57
CA GLY A 88 8.88 -19.54 12.76
C GLY A 88 9.29 -19.59 14.23
#